data_AF-A0A553SDX6-F1
#
_entry.id   AF-A0A553SDX6-F1
#
_cell.length_a   1.000
_cell.length_b   1.000
_cell.length_c   1.000
_cell.angle_alpha   90.00
_cell.angle_beta   90.00
_cell.angle_gamma   90.00
#
_symmetry.space_group_name_H-M   'P 1'
#
loop_
_entity.id
_entity.type
_entity.pdbx_description
1 polymer ?
#
loop_
_entity_poly.entity_id
_entity_poly.type
_entity_poly.pdbx_seq_one_letter_code
_entity_poly.pdbx_strand_id
1 'polypeptide(L)'
;MKREQRASGERLHQEVVENYRKVRKRNGVFSLILIVVLLVSGFGLFNLFTNNGYGDKKAAYDQQLTKLNQEREDILSGKKVTVNKSFKTALNDNLANLKEYPKKANNYDVAIEETDGHLTINKNNIFVSDNANMLSQKMKEKIYQLNKQLAASTNGAQLEVVTIPELPRGEDIESYANKIFNQLGIGDRNEDNGVLYLIALDEREFRLEVGYGLEGLIPDGKADDIINNDDVVDAFKDEDYDTGVSQVVDEVFGIMNTKTALVDSQIKNVESQRTKLMFFHWTGVVILGLLVFVSLLLVVNLLRARVFLKENYKKYQSETTSITGDDEMQRVVKHTELYHILLSGLLIGMSVKGVNRAIVQGRLLRNPSAEKKMFGRILIGDTLYSGNGDILTTAYLASNYNSDNWSDNNNSGSGGGSSWGSFGGGSSGGGGASGGW
;
A
#
# COMPACT_ATOMS: atom_id res chain seq x y z
N MET A 1 -48.68 25.01 30.91
CA MET A 1 -49.62 23.87 30.82
C MET A 1 -49.94 23.58 29.35
N LYS A 2 -49.12 22.78 28.65
CA LYS A 2 -49.57 22.09 27.44
C LYS A 2 -50.01 20.71 27.89
N ARG A 3 -51.33 20.45 27.92
CA ARG A 3 -51.86 19.09 28.00
C ARG A 3 -51.30 18.38 26.77
N GLU A 4 -50.23 17.59 26.94
CA GLU A 4 -49.85 16.58 25.97
C GLU A 4 -51.13 15.85 25.58
N GLN A 5 -51.47 15.87 24.29
CA GLN A 5 -52.51 15.02 23.75
C GLN A 5 -52.12 13.59 24.17
N ARG A 6 -52.79 13.03 25.19
CA ARG A 6 -52.61 11.62 25.56
C ARG A 6 -52.90 10.85 24.28
N ALA A 7 -51.88 10.26 23.68
CA ALA A 7 -52.08 9.36 22.56
C ALA A 7 -53.06 8.27 23.05
N SER A 8 -54.20 8.15 22.37
CA SER A 8 -55.20 7.13 22.69
C SER A 8 -54.52 5.75 22.73
N GLY A 9 -54.96 4.89 23.65
CA GLY A 9 -54.44 3.54 23.80
C GLY A 9 -54.42 2.76 22.48
N GLU A 10 -55.45 2.93 21.65
CA GLU A 10 -55.50 2.36 20.29
C GLU A 10 -54.40 2.90 19.36
N ARG A 11 -54.15 4.21 19.37
CA ARG A 11 -53.06 4.81 18.56
C ARG A 11 -51.70 4.27 18.98
N LEU A 12 -51.46 4.17 20.28
CA LEU A 12 -50.22 3.63 20.82
C LEU A 12 -50.03 2.15 20.44
N HIS A 13 -51.12 1.37 20.50
CA HIS A 13 -51.13 -0.01 20.04
C HIS A 13 -50.74 -0.12 18.56
N GLN A 14 -51.36 0.71 17.70
CA GLN A 14 -51.05 0.74 16.27
C GLN A 14 -49.59 1.08 15.99
N GLU A 15 -49.04 2.07 16.69
CA GLU A 15 -47.65 2.50 16.53
C GLU A 15 -46.65 1.38 16.89
N VAL A 16 -46.90 0.66 17.99
CA VAL A 16 -46.07 -0.47 18.42
C VAL A 16 -46.11 -1.61 17.38
N VAL A 17 -47.29 -1.95 16.88
CA VAL A 17 -47.46 -2.99 15.87
C VAL A 17 -46.79 -2.59 14.55
N GLU A 18 -46.94 -1.33 14.13
CA GLU A 18 -46.31 -0.81 12.92
C GLU A 18 -44.78 -0.82 13.03
N ASN A 19 -44.24 -0.41 14.18
CA ASN A 19 -42.81 -0.45 14.43
C ASN A 19 -42.25 -1.87 14.37
N TYR A 20 -42.93 -2.85 14.99
CA TYR A 20 -42.56 -4.26 14.84
C TYR A 20 -42.52 -4.70 13.36
N ARG A 21 -43.52 -4.34 12.56
CA ARG A 21 -43.55 -4.65 11.12
C ARG A 21 -42.38 -4.01 10.38
N LYS A 22 -42.04 -2.76 10.69
CA LYS A 22 -40.89 -2.04 10.11
C LYS A 22 -39.58 -2.74 10.46
N VAL A 23 -39.33 -3.04 11.73
CA VAL A 23 -38.12 -3.76 12.19
C VAL A 23 -38.03 -5.14 11.54
N ARG A 24 -39.13 -5.90 11.48
CA ARG A 24 -39.18 -7.21 10.82
C ARG A 24 -38.85 -7.11 9.33
N LYS A 25 -39.38 -6.10 8.62
CA LYS A 25 -39.11 -5.88 7.19
C LYS A 25 -37.64 -5.55 6.96
N ARG A 26 -37.07 -4.62 7.75
CA ARG A 26 -35.66 -4.21 7.65
C ARG A 26 -34.71 -5.36 7.97
N ASN A 27 -34.99 -6.15 9.00
CA ASN A 27 -34.24 -7.38 9.29
C ASN A 27 -34.27 -8.36 8.10
N GLY A 28 -35.41 -8.51 7.44
CA GLY A 28 -35.55 -9.36 6.25
C GLY A 28 -34.69 -8.89 5.08
N VAL A 29 -34.69 -7.58 4.79
CA VAL A 29 -33.82 -6.98 3.76
C VAL A 29 -32.35 -7.20 4.10
N PHE A 30 -31.95 -6.95 5.35
CA PHE A 30 -30.56 -7.13 5.77
C PHE A 30 -30.11 -8.61 5.71
N SER A 31 -30.98 -9.57 6.04
CA SER A 31 -30.69 -10.99 5.84
C SER A 31 -30.43 -11.31 4.38
N LEU A 32 -31.25 -10.76 3.46
CA LEU A 32 -31.08 -10.98 2.03
C LEU A 32 -29.74 -10.42 1.55
N ILE A 33 -29.36 -9.23 2.01
CA ILE A 33 -28.04 -8.64 1.71
C ILE A 33 -26.92 -9.57 2.18
N LEU A 34 -26.96 -10.06 3.43
CA LEU A 34 -25.93 -10.97 3.94
C LEU A 34 -25.86 -12.29 3.18
N ILE A 35 -27.01 -12.84 2.75
CA ILE A 35 -27.04 -14.06 1.93
C ILE A 35 -26.41 -13.78 0.57
N VAL A 36 -26.69 -12.64 -0.06
CA VAL A 36 -26.06 -12.25 -1.33
C VAL A 36 -24.55 -12.12 -1.14
N VAL A 37 -24.08 -11.46 -0.08
CA VAL A 37 -22.65 -11.35 0.24
C VAL A 37 -22.03 -12.74 0.41
N LEU A 38 -22.69 -13.66 1.13
CA LEU A 38 -22.22 -15.02 1.34
C LEU A 38 -22.14 -15.81 0.01
N LEU A 39 -23.13 -15.66 -0.87
CA LEU A 39 -23.15 -16.34 -2.16
C LEU A 39 -22.08 -15.80 -3.12
N VAL A 40 -21.94 -14.47 -3.20
CA VAL A 40 -20.93 -13.81 -4.03
C VAL A 40 -19.53 -14.14 -3.54
N SER A 41 -19.28 -14.05 -2.23
CA SER A 41 -17.96 -14.38 -1.67
C SER A 41 -17.65 -15.88 -1.78
N GLY A 42 -18.63 -16.74 -1.56
CA GLY A 42 -18.51 -18.19 -1.75
C GLY A 42 -18.23 -18.56 -3.21
N PHE A 43 -18.91 -17.93 -4.17
CA PHE A 43 -18.65 -18.13 -5.60
C PHE A 43 -17.26 -17.63 -5.99
N GLY A 44 -16.84 -16.47 -5.48
CA GLY A 44 -15.48 -15.96 -5.68
C GLY A 44 -14.42 -16.94 -5.14
N LEU A 45 -14.64 -17.48 -3.94
CA LEU A 45 -13.73 -18.45 -3.32
C LEU A 45 -13.67 -19.75 -4.14
N PHE A 46 -14.82 -20.25 -4.59
CA PHE A 46 -14.90 -21.41 -5.48
C PHE A 46 -14.08 -21.19 -6.76
N ASN A 47 -14.25 -20.04 -7.43
CA ASN A 47 -13.49 -19.72 -8.63
C ASN A 47 -11.98 -19.65 -8.39
N LEU A 48 -11.52 -19.16 -7.24
CA LEU A 48 -10.09 -19.17 -6.93
C LEU A 48 -9.52 -20.59 -6.89
N PHE A 49 -10.25 -21.57 -6.37
CA PHE A 49 -9.78 -22.96 -6.30
C PHE A 49 -9.98 -23.77 -7.57
N THR A 50 -11.00 -23.47 -8.38
CA THR A 50 -11.33 -24.27 -9.58
C THR A 50 -10.75 -23.69 -10.86
N ASN A 51 -10.37 -22.42 -10.88
CA ASN A 51 -9.77 -21.82 -12.06
C ASN A 51 -8.30 -22.22 -12.16
N ASN A 52 -7.93 -22.85 -13.28
CA ASN A 52 -6.57 -23.29 -13.54
C ASN A 52 -5.58 -22.13 -13.74
N GLY A 53 -6.06 -20.89 -13.99
CA GLY A 53 -5.20 -19.76 -14.33
C GLY A 53 -4.12 -19.42 -13.29
N TYR A 54 -4.37 -19.65 -11.99
CA TYR A 54 -3.33 -19.52 -10.97
C TYR A 54 -2.31 -20.66 -11.03
N GLY A 55 -2.79 -21.91 -11.11
CA GLY A 55 -1.96 -23.11 -11.17
C GLY A 55 -1.05 -23.12 -12.40
N ASP A 56 -1.61 -22.81 -13.57
CA ASP A 56 -0.90 -22.78 -14.85
C ASP A 56 0.20 -21.71 -14.85
N LYS A 57 -0.10 -20.48 -14.37
CA LYS A 57 0.90 -19.41 -14.25
C LYS A 57 2.00 -19.76 -13.26
N LYS A 58 1.65 -20.32 -12.11
CA LYS A 58 2.65 -20.77 -11.12
C LYS A 58 3.56 -21.86 -11.71
N ALA A 59 2.99 -22.84 -12.41
CA ALA A 59 3.74 -23.89 -13.07
C ALA A 59 4.68 -23.34 -14.15
N ALA A 60 4.24 -22.35 -14.93
CA ALA A 60 5.08 -21.66 -15.92
C ALA A 60 6.29 -20.97 -15.25
N TYR A 61 6.09 -20.28 -14.13
CA TYR A 61 7.20 -19.69 -13.36
C TYR A 61 8.13 -20.76 -12.78
N ASP A 62 7.59 -21.85 -12.23
CA ASP A 62 8.39 -22.97 -11.70
C ASP A 62 9.27 -23.61 -12.81
N GLN A 63 8.72 -23.76 -14.03
CA GLN A 63 9.48 -24.24 -15.20
C GLN A 63 10.57 -23.24 -15.63
N GLN A 64 10.24 -21.95 -15.68
CA GLN A 64 11.20 -20.91 -16.04
C GLN A 64 12.37 -20.86 -15.04
N LEU A 65 12.08 -20.92 -13.74
CA LEU A 65 13.11 -20.99 -12.68
C LEU A 65 13.99 -22.22 -12.83
N THR A 66 13.41 -23.38 -13.16
CA THR A 66 14.18 -24.61 -13.38
C THR A 66 15.17 -24.44 -14.54
N LYS A 67 14.73 -23.84 -15.65
CA LYS A 67 15.58 -23.57 -16.81
C LYS A 67 16.71 -22.58 -16.48
N LEU A 68 16.38 -21.47 -15.81
CA LEU A 68 17.35 -20.45 -15.43
C LEU A 68 18.39 -20.96 -14.43
N ASN A 69 17.97 -21.76 -13.45
CA ASN A 69 18.91 -22.39 -12.50
C ASN A 69 19.84 -23.38 -13.21
N GLN A 70 19.34 -24.17 -14.17
CA GLN A 70 20.20 -25.04 -14.96
C GLN A 70 21.21 -24.23 -15.79
N GLU A 71 20.78 -23.11 -16.38
CA GLU A 71 21.66 -22.22 -17.12
C GLU A 71 22.74 -21.60 -16.22
N ARG A 72 22.37 -21.17 -15.01
CA ARG A 72 23.30 -20.67 -13.99
C ARG A 72 24.37 -21.70 -13.65
N GLU A 73 23.99 -22.95 -13.41
CA GLU A 73 24.94 -24.05 -13.12
C GLU A 73 25.83 -24.38 -14.33
N ASP A 74 25.28 -24.32 -15.55
CA ASP A 74 26.06 -24.52 -16.78
C ASP A 74 27.11 -23.41 -16.97
N ILE A 75 26.82 -22.16 -16.59
CA ILE A 75 27.78 -21.05 -16.59
C ILE A 75 28.86 -21.26 -15.52
N LEU A 76 28.47 -21.62 -14.29
CA LEU A 76 29.41 -21.82 -13.18
C LEU A 76 30.36 -23.00 -13.42
N SER A 77 29.86 -24.07 -14.03
CA SER A 77 30.65 -25.25 -14.41
C SER A 77 31.50 -25.04 -15.67
N GLY A 78 31.34 -23.91 -16.37
CA GLY A 78 32.04 -23.60 -17.63
C GLY A 78 31.53 -24.40 -18.84
N LYS A 79 30.41 -25.13 -18.70
CA LYS A 79 29.74 -25.86 -19.78
C LYS A 79 29.09 -24.92 -20.78
N LYS A 80 28.65 -23.74 -20.33
CA LYS A 80 28.18 -22.64 -21.16
C LYS A 80 29.15 -21.47 -21.03
N VAL A 81 29.82 -21.12 -22.13
CA VAL A 81 30.62 -19.90 -22.20
C VAL A 81 29.67 -18.74 -22.50
N THR A 82 29.49 -17.83 -21.54
CA THR A 82 28.92 -16.51 -21.83
C THR A 82 29.85 -15.81 -22.80
N VAL A 83 29.33 -15.35 -23.94
CA VAL A 83 30.12 -14.57 -24.89
C VAL A 83 30.57 -13.32 -24.15
N ASN A 84 31.87 -13.21 -23.85
CA ASN A 84 32.40 -12.02 -23.20
C ASN A 84 32.82 -11.05 -24.30
N LYS A 85 32.07 -9.97 -24.45
CA LYS A 85 32.44 -8.86 -25.31
C LYS A 85 33.80 -8.33 -24.87
N SER A 86 34.79 -8.30 -25.76
CA SER A 86 36.09 -7.75 -25.40
C SER A 86 35.92 -6.29 -24.98
N PHE A 87 36.68 -5.82 -23.99
CA PHE A 87 36.62 -4.42 -23.56
C PHE A 87 36.79 -3.43 -24.73
N LYS A 88 37.67 -3.74 -25.69
CA LYS A 88 37.87 -2.91 -26.89
C LYS A 88 36.62 -2.87 -27.78
N THR A 89 35.89 -3.97 -27.87
CA THR A 89 34.63 -4.04 -28.60
C THR A 89 33.55 -3.22 -27.90
N ALA A 90 33.38 -3.39 -26.58
CA ALA A 90 32.43 -2.60 -25.80
C ALA A 90 32.72 -1.09 -25.91
N LEU A 91 33.99 -0.70 -25.75
CA LEU A 91 34.43 0.69 -25.90
C LEU A 91 34.14 1.25 -27.30
N ASN A 92 34.41 0.48 -28.36
CA ASN A 92 34.16 0.91 -29.74
C ASN A 92 32.66 1.04 -30.04
N ASP A 93 31.83 0.15 -29.51
CA ASP A 93 30.39 0.19 -29.70
C ASP A 93 29.78 1.43 -29.03
N ASN A 94 30.22 1.76 -27.82
CA ASN A 94 29.82 3.00 -27.14
C ASN A 94 30.27 4.24 -27.92
N LEU A 95 31.53 4.26 -28.40
CA LEU A 95 32.03 5.35 -29.23
C LEU A 95 31.27 5.48 -30.56
N ALA A 96 30.67 4.40 -31.07
CA ALA A 96 29.83 4.44 -32.26
C ALA A 96 28.43 5.02 -31.99
N ASN A 97 27.91 4.88 -30.76
CA ASN A 97 26.65 5.48 -30.33
C ASN A 97 26.74 7.01 -30.20
N LEU A 98 27.94 7.54 -29.92
CA LEU A 98 28.27 8.96 -29.99
C LEU A 98 28.26 9.44 -31.46
N LYS A 99 27.07 9.64 -32.04
CA LYS A 99 26.88 10.10 -33.44
C LYS A 99 27.59 11.43 -33.71
N GLU A 100 28.38 11.50 -34.78
CA GLU A 100 28.90 12.75 -35.39
C GLU A 100 29.81 13.67 -34.54
N TYR A 101 30.31 13.25 -33.38
CA TYR A 101 31.21 14.06 -32.56
C TYR A 101 32.66 14.09 -33.08
N PRO A 102 33.43 15.19 -32.86
CA PRO A 102 34.73 15.40 -33.50
C PRO A 102 35.77 14.33 -33.12
N LYS A 103 35.99 13.34 -34.00
CA LYS A 103 36.87 12.17 -33.78
C LYS A 103 38.36 12.48 -33.49
N LYS A 104 38.80 13.72 -33.75
CA LYS A 104 40.20 14.17 -33.62
C LYS A 104 40.51 14.86 -32.29
N ALA A 105 39.51 15.26 -31.52
CA ALA A 105 39.70 15.84 -30.19
C ALA A 105 39.78 14.72 -29.13
N ASN A 106 40.49 14.98 -28.03
CA ASN A 106 40.50 14.07 -26.88
C ASN A 106 39.16 14.07 -26.13
N ASN A 107 38.36 15.13 -26.30
CA ASN A 107 37.06 15.31 -25.68
C ASN A 107 35.99 15.49 -26.76
N TYR A 108 34.81 14.93 -26.50
CA TYR A 108 33.59 15.13 -27.27
C TYR A 108 32.66 16.05 -26.48
N ASP A 109 32.12 17.07 -27.13
CA ASP A 109 31.03 17.90 -26.58
C ASP A 109 29.72 17.31 -27.10
N VAL A 110 28.91 16.77 -26.18
CA VAL A 110 27.69 16.02 -26.46
C VAL A 110 26.50 16.80 -25.92
N ALA A 111 25.70 17.36 -26.82
CA ALA A 111 24.42 17.95 -26.45
C ALA A 111 23.42 16.84 -26.10
N ILE A 112 22.70 16.97 -24.98
CA ILE A 112 21.68 16.01 -24.59
C ILE A 112 20.36 16.37 -25.26
N GLU A 113 19.82 15.44 -26.04
CA GLU A 113 18.60 15.61 -26.84
C GLU A 113 17.46 16.13 -25.96
N GLU A 114 16.72 17.11 -26.50
CA GLU A 114 15.57 17.76 -25.84
C GLU A 114 15.92 18.59 -24.57
N THR A 115 17.19 18.95 -24.36
CA THR A 115 17.63 19.81 -23.24
C THR A 115 18.58 20.92 -23.71
N ASP A 116 18.90 21.87 -22.84
CA ASP A 116 20.02 22.81 -23.01
C ASP A 116 21.33 22.31 -22.35
N GLY A 117 21.38 21.04 -21.94
CA GLY A 117 22.52 20.40 -21.31
C GLY A 117 23.59 19.93 -22.28
N HIS A 118 24.85 20.02 -21.85
CA HIS A 118 26.02 19.56 -22.59
C HIS A 118 26.93 18.71 -21.69
N LEU A 119 27.46 17.61 -22.23
CA LEU A 119 28.45 16.77 -21.58
C LEU A 119 29.77 16.77 -22.35
N THR A 120 30.88 16.99 -21.63
CA THR A 120 32.23 16.77 -22.13
C THR A 120 32.68 15.35 -21.81
N ILE A 121 32.72 14.50 -22.83
CA ILE A 121 33.12 13.09 -22.69
C ILE A 121 34.56 12.90 -23.14
N ASN A 122 35.41 12.35 -22.28
CA ASN A 122 36.80 12.05 -22.61
C ASN A 122 36.91 10.73 -23.37
N LYS A 123 37.45 10.77 -24.59
CA LYS A 123 37.62 9.57 -25.44
C LYS A 123 38.49 8.49 -24.79
N ASN A 124 39.43 8.88 -23.94
CA ASN A 124 40.34 7.95 -23.26
C ASN A 124 39.69 7.27 -22.05
N ASN A 125 38.60 7.84 -21.52
CA ASN A 125 37.79 7.26 -20.47
C ASN A 125 36.34 7.72 -20.59
N ILE A 126 35.58 7.04 -21.44
CA ILE A 126 34.18 7.39 -21.69
C ILE A 126 33.25 7.06 -20.52
N PHE A 127 33.72 6.29 -19.53
CA PHE A 127 32.91 5.89 -18.38
C PHE A 127 32.88 6.97 -17.29
N VAL A 128 33.60 8.08 -17.48
CA VAL A 128 33.58 9.21 -16.56
C VAL A 128 33.49 10.52 -17.32
N SER A 129 32.36 11.21 -17.15
CA SER A 129 32.12 12.54 -17.67
C SER A 129 32.04 13.54 -16.50
N ASP A 130 33.21 14.03 -16.07
CA ASP A 130 33.33 14.89 -14.89
C ASP A 130 33.27 16.39 -15.25
N ASN A 131 32.08 16.91 -15.52
CA ASN A 131 31.88 18.29 -15.97
C ASN A 131 31.90 19.31 -14.83
N ALA A 132 31.69 18.85 -13.59
CA ALA A 132 31.75 19.68 -12.38
C ALA A 132 33.15 19.72 -11.74
N ASN A 133 34.13 19.00 -12.29
CA ASN A 133 35.48 18.85 -11.73
C ASN A 133 35.49 18.32 -10.28
N MET A 134 34.61 17.36 -9.97
CA MET A 134 34.46 16.79 -8.63
C MET A 134 35.41 15.62 -8.37
N LEU A 135 35.94 14.98 -9.42
CA LEU A 135 36.62 13.69 -9.29
C LEU A 135 38.13 13.79 -9.56
N SER A 136 38.92 13.14 -8.70
CA SER A 136 40.36 13.05 -8.91
C SER A 136 40.71 12.18 -10.12
N GLN A 137 41.92 12.36 -10.64
CA GLN A 137 42.44 11.49 -11.70
C GLN A 137 42.54 10.02 -11.25
N LYS A 138 42.76 9.78 -9.95
CA LYS A 138 42.82 8.43 -9.37
C LYS A 138 41.44 7.76 -9.42
N MET A 139 40.39 8.50 -9.08
CA MET A 139 39.02 7.97 -9.13
C MET A 139 38.57 7.68 -10.57
N LYS A 140 38.89 8.59 -11.51
CA LYS A 140 38.65 8.38 -12.95
C LYS A 140 39.31 7.11 -13.46
N GLU A 141 40.58 6.89 -13.13
CA GLU A 141 41.32 5.68 -13.50
C GLU A 141 40.72 4.42 -12.87
N LYS A 142 40.29 4.49 -11.60
CA LYS A 142 39.61 3.37 -10.93
C LYS A 142 38.36 2.93 -11.69
N ILE A 143 37.46 3.86 -12.04
CA ILE A 143 36.22 3.54 -12.79
C ILE A 143 36.54 2.90 -14.14
N TYR A 144 37.58 3.38 -14.83
CA TYR A 144 38.04 2.79 -16.08
C TYR A 144 38.49 1.32 -15.90
N GLN A 145 39.29 1.02 -14.86
CA GLN A 145 39.75 -0.33 -14.58
C GLN A 145 38.63 -1.28 -14.14
N LEU A 146 37.61 -0.77 -13.43
CA LEU A 146 36.43 -1.56 -13.07
C LEU A 146 35.59 -1.90 -14.31
N ASN A 147 35.33 -0.93 -15.20
CA ASN A 147 34.61 -1.20 -16.45
C ASN A 147 35.35 -2.19 -17.37
N LYS A 148 36.69 -2.17 -17.36
CA LYS A 148 37.49 -3.18 -18.05
C LYS A 148 37.23 -4.60 -17.54
N GLN A 149 37.00 -4.76 -16.23
CA GLN A 149 36.63 -6.04 -15.63
C GLN A 149 35.18 -6.40 -15.96
N LEU A 150 34.24 -5.46 -15.83
CA LEU A 150 32.81 -5.67 -16.13
C LEU A 150 32.57 -6.14 -17.56
N ALA A 151 33.21 -5.48 -18.53
CA ALA A 151 33.10 -5.88 -19.93
C ALA A 151 33.53 -7.34 -20.15
N ALA A 152 34.55 -7.78 -19.40
CA ALA A 152 35.08 -9.14 -19.49
C ALA A 152 34.31 -10.17 -18.67
N SER A 153 33.61 -9.78 -17.60
CA SER A 153 32.92 -10.71 -16.68
C SER A 153 31.43 -10.89 -16.99
N THR A 154 30.79 -9.85 -17.55
CA THR A 154 29.33 -9.71 -17.54
C THR A 154 28.82 -9.24 -18.90
N ASN A 155 29.28 -9.88 -19.98
CA ASN A 155 28.85 -9.64 -21.36
C ASN A 155 28.69 -8.14 -21.71
N GLY A 156 29.75 -7.35 -21.54
CA GLY A 156 29.71 -5.93 -21.93
C GLY A 156 28.95 -5.00 -20.99
N ALA A 157 28.69 -5.39 -19.74
CA ALA A 157 28.14 -4.52 -18.70
C ALA A 157 29.00 -3.27 -18.45
N GLN A 158 28.34 -2.17 -18.07
CA GLN A 158 28.96 -0.84 -17.97
C GLN A 158 28.43 -0.07 -16.78
N LEU A 159 29.33 0.66 -16.13
CA LEU A 159 29.03 1.61 -15.06
C LEU A 159 29.62 2.96 -15.43
N GLU A 160 28.79 3.94 -15.73
CA GLU A 160 29.20 5.30 -16.08
C GLU A 160 28.93 6.26 -14.91
N VAL A 161 29.87 7.18 -14.67
CA VAL A 161 29.71 8.25 -13.67
C VAL A 161 29.72 9.59 -14.40
N VAL A 162 28.67 10.38 -14.20
CA VAL A 162 28.51 11.70 -14.79
C VAL A 162 28.35 12.72 -13.68
N THR A 163 29.19 13.76 -13.69
CA THR A 163 29.01 14.93 -12.82
C THR A 163 28.66 16.13 -13.68
N ILE A 164 27.72 16.94 -13.22
CA ILE A 164 27.31 18.20 -13.85
C ILE A 164 27.28 19.32 -12.79
N PRO A 165 27.62 20.56 -13.16
CA PRO A 165 27.58 21.68 -12.23
C PRO A 165 26.13 21.97 -11.78
N GLU A 166 25.19 22.04 -12.71
CA GLU A 166 23.76 22.28 -12.45
C GLU A 166 22.89 21.48 -13.43
N LEU A 167 21.62 21.24 -13.07
CA LEU A 167 20.65 20.62 -13.97
C LEU A 167 20.27 21.58 -15.12
N PRO A 168 20.05 21.06 -16.35
CA PRO A 168 19.52 21.87 -17.45
C PRO A 168 18.14 22.44 -17.12
N ARG A 169 17.78 23.54 -17.79
CA ARG A 169 16.58 24.30 -17.40
C ARG A 169 15.31 23.49 -17.62
N GLY A 170 14.59 23.24 -16.52
CA GLY A 170 13.30 22.56 -16.54
C GLY A 170 13.41 21.03 -16.55
N GLU A 171 14.60 20.47 -16.37
CA GLU A 171 14.82 19.06 -16.13
C GLU A 171 14.84 18.76 -14.63
N ASP A 172 14.33 17.58 -14.25
CA ASP A 172 14.63 16.93 -12.97
C ASP A 172 15.73 15.88 -13.16
N ILE A 173 16.36 15.45 -12.07
CA ILE A 173 17.52 14.55 -12.14
C ILE A 173 17.14 13.17 -12.71
N GLU A 174 15.93 12.67 -12.47
CA GLU A 174 15.43 11.42 -13.02
C GLU A 174 15.31 11.47 -14.55
N SER A 175 14.66 12.52 -15.07
CA SER A 175 14.44 12.72 -16.50
C SER A 175 15.76 12.94 -17.23
N TYR A 176 16.65 13.74 -16.64
CA TYR A 176 17.95 14.01 -17.25
C TYR A 176 18.86 12.78 -17.25
N ALA A 177 18.92 12.02 -16.15
CA ALA A 177 19.65 10.76 -16.09
C ALA A 177 19.14 9.76 -17.14
N ASN A 178 17.82 9.63 -17.30
CA ASN A 178 17.24 8.72 -18.28
C ASN A 178 17.58 9.13 -19.73
N LYS A 179 17.56 10.44 -20.04
CA LYS A 179 17.98 10.96 -21.36
C LYS A 179 19.45 10.66 -21.63
N ILE A 180 20.35 10.92 -20.67
CA ILE A 180 21.77 10.58 -20.77
C ILE A 180 21.94 9.07 -20.99
N PHE A 181 21.31 8.25 -20.15
CA PHE A 181 21.41 6.78 -20.20
C PHE A 181 21.04 6.22 -21.58
N ASN A 182 19.89 6.64 -22.10
CA ASN A 182 19.38 6.18 -23.39
C ASN A 182 20.20 6.73 -24.56
N GLN A 183 20.59 8.00 -24.52
CA GLN A 183 21.33 8.63 -25.61
C GLN A 183 22.75 8.08 -25.74
N LEU A 184 23.44 7.85 -24.62
CA LEU A 184 24.76 7.24 -24.61
C LEU A 184 24.71 5.73 -24.89
N GLY A 185 23.56 5.10 -24.63
CA GLY A 185 23.36 3.67 -24.82
C GLY A 185 24.22 2.86 -23.86
N ILE A 186 24.11 3.16 -22.57
CA ILE A 186 24.95 2.59 -21.52
C ILE A 186 24.61 1.11 -21.33
N GLY A 187 25.63 0.25 -21.44
CA GLY A 187 25.49 -1.21 -21.37
C GLY A 187 25.44 -1.91 -22.73
N ASP A 188 25.23 -3.23 -22.72
CA ASP A 188 24.98 -3.99 -23.95
C ASP A 188 23.51 -3.90 -24.35
N ARG A 189 23.27 -3.59 -25.63
CA ARG A 189 21.94 -3.39 -26.22
C ARG A 189 20.98 -4.57 -26.08
N ASN A 190 21.48 -5.80 -25.95
CA ASN A 190 20.63 -6.98 -25.83
C ASN A 190 20.42 -7.42 -24.38
N GLU A 191 21.34 -7.02 -23.50
CA GLU A 191 21.35 -7.45 -22.10
C GLU A 191 20.85 -6.36 -21.16
N ASP A 192 20.74 -5.10 -21.61
CA ASP A 192 20.30 -3.94 -20.83
C ASP A 192 21.00 -3.86 -19.47
N ASN A 193 22.33 -4.03 -19.48
CA ASN A 193 23.17 -4.24 -18.29
C ASN A 193 24.08 -3.03 -17.98
N GLY A 194 23.59 -1.84 -18.27
CA GLY A 194 24.22 -0.57 -17.93
C GLY A 194 23.76 -0.02 -16.59
N VAL A 195 24.61 0.77 -15.95
CA VAL A 195 24.29 1.60 -14.78
C VAL A 195 24.90 2.98 -14.98
N LEU A 196 24.13 4.04 -14.69
CA LEU A 196 24.59 5.42 -14.68
C LEU A 196 24.45 5.99 -13.28
N TYR A 197 25.54 6.56 -12.76
CA TYR A 197 25.50 7.41 -11.57
C TYR A 197 25.67 8.87 -11.97
N LEU A 198 24.57 9.61 -11.98
CA LEU A 198 24.53 11.05 -12.27
C LEU A 198 24.55 11.84 -10.96
N ILE A 199 25.38 12.88 -10.91
CA ILE A 199 25.53 13.78 -9.75
C ILE A 199 25.41 15.23 -10.26
N ALA A 200 24.47 15.98 -9.68
CA ALA A 200 24.26 17.40 -9.93
C ALA A 200 24.72 18.21 -8.71
N LEU A 201 25.78 19.01 -8.89
CA LEU A 201 26.51 19.65 -7.78
C LEU A 201 25.68 20.76 -7.10
N ASP A 202 25.09 21.66 -7.88
CA ASP A 202 24.41 22.85 -7.37
C ASP A 202 23.07 22.47 -6.69
N GLU A 203 22.35 21.49 -7.24
CA GLU A 203 21.14 20.94 -6.64
C GLU A 203 21.42 20.01 -5.45
N ARG A 204 22.66 19.51 -5.32
CA ARG A 204 23.06 18.50 -4.35
C ARG A 204 22.23 17.23 -4.47
N GLU A 205 21.96 16.82 -5.71
CA GLU A 205 21.17 15.65 -6.04
C GLU A 205 22.03 14.61 -6.78
N PHE A 206 21.70 13.34 -6.59
CA PHE A 206 22.29 12.25 -7.36
C PHE A 206 21.25 11.19 -7.75
N ARG A 207 21.51 10.46 -8.82
CA ARG A 207 20.60 9.46 -9.40
C ARG A 207 21.39 8.25 -9.91
N LEU A 208 20.97 7.05 -9.51
CA LEU A 208 21.52 5.78 -9.99
C LEU A 208 20.57 5.08 -10.97
N GLU A 209 20.65 5.36 -12.26
CA GLU A 209 19.82 4.74 -13.30
C GLU A 209 20.33 3.34 -13.61
N VAL A 210 19.43 2.36 -13.60
CA VAL A 210 19.76 0.93 -13.78
C VAL A 210 19.09 0.42 -15.06
N GLY A 211 19.80 -0.39 -15.83
CA GLY A 211 19.24 -1.07 -17.00
C GLY A 211 18.37 -2.28 -16.62
N TYR A 212 17.37 -2.59 -17.44
CA TYR A 212 16.35 -3.62 -17.17
C TYR A 212 16.95 -5.01 -16.90
N GLY A 213 18.08 -5.33 -17.51
CA GLY A 213 18.79 -6.59 -17.29
C GLY A 213 19.33 -6.77 -15.87
N LEU A 214 19.49 -5.67 -15.12
CA LEU A 214 20.03 -5.67 -13.76
C LEU A 214 18.97 -5.39 -12.69
N GLU A 215 17.71 -5.10 -13.03
CA GLU A 215 16.62 -4.82 -12.07
C GLU A 215 16.42 -5.91 -11.01
N GLY A 216 16.65 -7.18 -11.37
CA GLY A 216 16.51 -8.27 -10.42
C GLY A 216 17.58 -8.28 -9.34
N LEU A 217 18.74 -7.65 -9.60
CA LEU A 217 19.85 -7.52 -8.66
C LEU A 217 19.92 -6.14 -8.01
N ILE A 218 19.64 -5.08 -8.75
CA ILE A 218 19.63 -3.69 -8.30
C ILE A 218 18.23 -3.10 -8.55
N PRO A 219 17.19 -3.56 -7.83
CA PRO A 219 15.89 -2.90 -7.87
C PRO A 219 15.97 -1.50 -7.23
N ASP A 220 14.96 -0.66 -7.45
CA ASP A 220 14.90 0.73 -6.92
C ASP A 220 15.28 0.82 -5.44
N GLY A 221 14.73 -0.06 -4.59
CA GLY A 221 15.06 -0.05 -3.16
C GLY A 221 16.52 -0.40 -2.86
N LYS A 222 17.16 -1.24 -3.67
CA LYS A 222 18.60 -1.53 -3.51
C LYS A 222 19.44 -0.38 -4.07
N ALA A 223 19.02 0.25 -5.16
CA ALA A 223 19.67 1.47 -5.67
C ALA A 223 19.63 2.59 -4.62
N ASP A 224 18.48 2.76 -3.96
CA ASP A 224 18.26 3.71 -2.86
C ASP A 224 19.21 3.42 -1.70
N ASP A 225 19.24 2.17 -1.22
CA ASP A 225 20.16 1.74 -0.15
C ASP A 225 21.64 2.04 -0.48
N ILE A 226 22.04 1.96 -1.75
CA ILE A 226 23.42 2.21 -2.19
C ILE A 226 23.76 3.70 -2.12
N ILE A 227 22.91 4.55 -2.69
CA ILE A 227 23.22 5.98 -2.87
C ILE A 227 22.85 6.83 -1.65
N ASN A 228 21.83 6.43 -0.89
CA ASN A 228 21.36 7.12 0.31
C ASN A 228 21.94 6.52 1.61
N ASN A 229 22.98 5.70 1.50
CA ASN A 229 23.75 5.26 2.66
C ASN A 229 24.35 6.47 3.40
N ASP A 230 24.24 6.50 4.73
CA ASP A 230 24.77 7.57 5.59
C ASP A 230 26.24 7.90 5.28
N ASP A 231 27.10 6.90 5.05
CA ASP A 231 28.52 7.11 4.74
C ASP A 231 28.73 7.82 3.38
N VAL A 232 27.86 7.53 2.40
CA VAL A 232 27.90 8.19 1.08
C VAL A 232 27.45 9.63 1.25
N VAL A 233 26.28 9.83 1.85
CA VAL A 233 25.68 11.16 2.01
C VAL A 233 26.59 12.08 2.84
N ASP A 234 27.18 11.57 3.93
CA ASP A 234 28.08 12.36 4.76
C ASP A 234 29.39 12.71 4.04
N ALA A 235 29.95 11.81 3.23
CA ALA A 235 31.11 12.14 2.39
C ALA A 235 30.80 13.27 1.39
N PHE A 236 29.60 13.28 0.79
CA PHE A 236 29.18 14.36 -0.09
C PHE A 236 28.93 15.69 0.65
N LYS A 237 28.40 15.66 1.87
CA LYS A 237 28.26 16.86 2.73
C LYS A 237 29.61 17.47 3.10
N ASP A 238 30.60 16.61 3.34
CA ASP A 238 31.98 17.01 3.66
C ASP A 238 32.81 17.38 2.40
N GLU A 239 32.19 17.38 1.22
CA GLU A 239 32.82 17.62 -0.08
C GLU A 239 33.94 16.61 -0.43
N ASP A 240 33.94 15.45 0.23
CA ASP A 240 34.80 14.29 -0.09
C ASP A 240 34.16 13.39 -1.16
N TYR A 241 33.99 13.97 -2.35
CA TYR A 241 33.29 13.31 -3.46
C TYR A 241 33.96 12.02 -3.93
N ASP A 242 35.29 11.95 -3.89
CA ASP A 242 36.03 10.75 -4.27
C ASP A 242 35.64 9.56 -3.38
N THR A 243 35.49 9.78 -2.06
CA THR A 243 35.04 8.76 -1.12
C THR A 243 33.59 8.34 -1.39
N GLY A 244 32.67 9.31 -1.49
CA GLY A 244 31.24 9.02 -1.73
C GLY A 244 31.02 8.28 -3.06
N VAL A 245 31.65 8.73 -4.15
CA VAL A 245 31.56 8.06 -5.47
C VAL A 245 32.22 6.69 -5.43
N SER A 246 33.36 6.53 -4.73
CA SER A 246 34.02 5.24 -4.60
C SER A 246 33.13 4.19 -3.93
N GLN A 247 32.39 4.56 -2.89
CA GLN A 247 31.49 3.63 -2.18
C GLN A 247 30.38 3.11 -3.09
N VAL A 248 29.68 4.01 -3.78
CA VAL A 248 28.62 3.66 -4.74
C VAL A 248 29.18 2.78 -5.85
N VAL A 249 30.29 3.19 -6.46
CA VAL A 249 30.92 2.47 -7.58
C VAL A 249 31.38 1.07 -7.16
N ASP A 250 31.97 0.91 -5.98
CA ASP A 250 32.44 -0.39 -5.49
C ASP A 250 31.29 -1.35 -5.21
N GLU A 251 30.20 -0.86 -4.63
CA GLU A 251 29.02 -1.69 -4.34
C GLU A 251 28.32 -2.14 -5.63
N VAL A 252 28.07 -1.21 -6.56
CA VAL A 252 27.49 -1.52 -7.87
C VAL A 252 28.38 -2.49 -8.64
N PHE A 253 29.70 -2.26 -8.66
CA PHE A 253 30.65 -3.16 -9.28
C PHE A 253 30.61 -4.56 -8.65
N GLY A 254 30.53 -4.66 -7.33
CA GLY A 254 30.45 -5.94 -6.62
C GLY A 254 29.22 -6.77 -7.02
N ILE A 255 28.08 -6.12 -7.28
CA ILE A 255 26.85 -6.76 -7.75
C ILE A 255 26.99 -7.19 -9.22
N MET A 256 27.51 -6.32 -10.07
CA MET A 256 27.61 -6.55 -11.52
C MET A 256 28.73 -7.52 -11.91
N ASN A 257 29.84 -7.56 -11.17
CA ASN A 257 31.05 -8.31 -11.51
C ASN A 257 30.94 -9.82 -11.17
N THR A 258 29.88 -10.46 -11.65
CA THR A 258 29.71 -11.91 -11.55
C THR A 258 29.37 -12.50 -12.91
N LYS A 259 29.86 -13.72 -13.18
CA LYS A 259 29.58 -14.43 -14.44
C LYS A 259 28.09 -14.73 -14.63
N THR A 260 27.33 -14.73 -13.54
CA THR A 260 25.92 -15.11 -13.50
C THR A 260 24.98 -13.92 -13.30
N ALA A 261 25.47 -12.68 -13.19
CA ALA A 261 24.67 -11.52 -12.81
C ALA A 261 23.35 -11.40 -13.60
N LEU A 262 23.41 -11.55 -14.93
CA LEU A 262 22.24 -11.47 -15.81
C LEU A 262 21.22 -12.58 -15.54
N VAL A 263 21.70 -13.82 -15.37
CA VAL A 263 20.83 -14.97 -15.06
C VAL A 263 20.27 -14.87 -13.64
N ASP A 264 21.08 -14.40 -12.69
CA ASP A 264 20.68 -14.18 -11.31
C ASP A 264 19.59 -13.09 -11.22
N SER A 265 19.74 -12.01 -11.99
CA SER A 265 18.72 -10.97 -12.16
C SER A 265 17.40 -11.55 -12.71
N GLN A 266 17.46 -12.36 -13.77
CA GLN A 266 16.29 -13.03 -14.33
C GLN A 266 15.62 -13.97 -13.32
N ILE A 267 16.41 -14.75 -12.57
CA ILE A 267 15.90 -15.63 -11.51
C ILE A 267 15.14 -14.79 -10.47
N LYS A 268 15.75 -13.71 -9.97
CA LYS A 268 15.13 -12.82 -8.98
C LYS A 268 13.83 -12.20 -9.47
N ASN A 269 13.78 -11.77 -10.73
CA ASN A 269 12.55 -11.24 -11.32
C ASN A 269 11.44 -12.29 -11.39
N VAL A 270 11.74 -13.51 -11.80
CA VAL A 270 10.76 -14.60 -11.85
C VAL A 270 10.32 -15.02 -10.44
N GLU A 271 11.23 -15.10 -9.47
CA GLU A 271 10.92 -15.36 -8.06
C GLU A 271 9.96 -14.30 -7.49
N SER A 272 10.23 -13.02 -7.78
CA SER A 272 9.39 -11.88 -7.36
C SER A 272 7.99 -11.98 -7.96
N GLN A 273 7.87 -12.20 -9.27
CA GLN A 273 6.57 -12.37 -9.94
C GLN A 273 5.78 -13.57 -9.41
N ARG A 274 6.46 -14.70 -9.21
CA ARG A 274 5.86 -15.90 -8.61
C ARG A 274 5.37 -15.64 -7.19
N THR A 275 6.14 -14.94 -6.38
CA THR A 275 5.78 -14.61 -5.00
C THR A 275 4.60 -13.65 -4.96
N LYS A 276 4.58 -12.61 -5.81
CA LYS A 276 3.43 -11.71 -5.96
C LYS A 276 2.15 -12.48 -6.36
N LEU A 277 2.25 -13.39 -7.34
CA LEU A 277 1.12 -14.22 -7.75
C LEU A 277 0.56 -15.04 -6.58
N MET A 278 1.43 -15.71 -5.82
CA MET A 278 1.01 -16.48 -4.63
C MET A 278 0.39 -15.59 -3.57
N PHE A 279 0.98 -14.43 -3.29
CA PHE A 279 0.48 -13.48 -2.30
C PHE A 279 -0.94 -13.02 -2.62
N PHE A 280 -1.20 -12.54 -3.85
CA PHE A 280 -2.54 -12.07 -4.24
C PHE A 280 -3.57 -13.21 -4.20
N HIS A 281 -3.20 -14.41 -4.65
CA HIS A 281 -4.09 -15.55 -4.63
C HIS A 281 -4.51 -15.92 -3.20
N TRP A 282 -3.54 -16.11 -2.29
CA TRP A 282 -3.82 -16.51 -0.91
C TRP A 282 -4.48 -15.39 -0.10
N THR A 283 -4.13 -14.13 -0.36
CA THR A 283 -4.82 -12.98 0.24
C THR A 283 -6.30 -12.96 -0.16
N GLY A 284 -6.60 -13.22 -1.44
CA GLY A 284 -7.97 -13.36 -1.93
C GLY A 284 -8.73 -14.49 -1.23
N VAL A 285 -8.11 -15.66 -1.07
CA VAL A 285 -8.68 -16.81 -0.35
C VAL A 285 -9.03 -16.45 1.10
N VAL A 286 -8.11 -15.80 1.82
CA VAL A 286 -8.32 -15.40 3.23
C VAL A 286 -9.43 -14.37 3.37
N ILE A 287 -9.44 -13.32 2.53
CA ILE A 287 -10.46 -12.27 2.58
C ILE A 287 -11.84 -12.84 2.29
N LEU A 288 -11.99 -13.63 1.22
CA LEU A 288 -13.28 -14.23 0.86
C LEU A 288 -13.72 -15.26 1.90
N GLY A 289 -12.81 -16.07 2.43
CA GLY A 289 -13.09 -17.00 3.53
C GLY A 289 -13.60 -16.28 4.78
N LEU A 290 -12.97 -15.16 5.17
CA LEU A 290 -13.41 -14.34 6.29
C LEU A 290 -14.77 -13.71 6.04
N LEU A 291 -15.04 -13.22 4.82
CA LEU A 291 -16.35 -12.68 4.45
C LEU A 291 -17.46 -13.72 4.53
N VAL A 292 -17.22 -14.94 4.03
CA VAL A 292 -18.16 -16.06 4.15
C VAL A 292 -18.42 -16.37 5.63
N PHE A 293 -17.36 -16.49 6.42
CA PHE A 293 -17.44 -16.82 7.85
C PHE A 293 -18.22 -15.76 8.65
N VAL A 294 -17.87 -14.48 8.50
CA VAL A 294 -18.55 -13.36 9.18
C VAL A 294 -20.00 -13.26 8.72
N SER A 295 -20.28 -13.39 7.42
CA SER A 295 -21.66 -13.36 6.90
C SER A 295 -22.49 -14.49 7.49
N LEU A 296 -21.94 -15.70 7.59
CA LEU A 296 -22.62 -16.85 8.19
C LEU A 296 -22.92 -16.61 9.68
N LEU A 297 -21.97 -16.09 10.45
CA LEU A 297 -22.17 -15.73 11.86
C LEU A 297 -23.27 -14.67 12.03
N LEU A 298 -23.26 -13.63 11.20
CA LEU A 298 -24.27 -12.57 11.24
C LEU A 298 -25.65 -13.08 10.85
N VAL A 299 -25.75 -13.93 9.82
CA VAL A 299 -27.01 -14.56 9.42
C VAL A 299 -27.58 -15.39 10.58
N VAL A 300 -26.77 -16.23 11.23
CA VAL A 300 -27.20 -17.03 12.38
C VAL A 300 -27.68 -16.14 13.53
N ASN A 301 -26.93 -15.10 13.88
CA ASN A 301 -27.30 -14.17 14.95
C ASN A 301 -28.61 -13.42 14.65
N LEU A 302 -28.81 -13.02 13.39
CA LEU A 302 -30.01 -12.32 12.96
C LEU A 302 -31.23 -13.26 12.94
N LEU A 303 -31.08 -14.50 12.50
CA LEU A 303 -32.15 -15.50 12.57
C LEU A 303 -32.60 -15.73 14.03
N ARG A 304 -31.67 -15.85 14.97
CA ARG A 304 -31.97 -15.94 16.41
C ARG A 304 -32.72 -14.70 16.90
N ALA A 305 -32.25 -13.51 16.55
CA ALA A 305 -32.91 -12.25 16.92
C ALA A 305 -34.34 -12.14 16.34
N ARG A 306 -34.56 -12.64 15.12
CA ARG A 306 -35.86 -12.65 14.46
C ARG A 306 -36.85 -13.57 15.17
N VAL A 307 -36.40 -14.74 15.61
CA VAL A 307 -37.22 -15.66 16.43
C VAL A 307 -37.59 -14.98 17.74
N PHE A 308 -36.61 -14.41 18.44
CA PHE A 308 -36.83 -13.70 19.70
C PHE A 308 -37.82 -12.52 19.57
N LEU A 309 -37.70 -11.69 18.52
CA LEU A 309 -38.65 -10.61 18.23
C LEU A 309 -40.06 -11.14 17.94
N LYS A 310 -40.17 -12.30 17.27
CA LYS A 310 -41.46 -12.94 16.97
C LYS A 310 -42.13 -13.46 18.25
N GLU A 311 -41.36 -14.00 19.18
CA GLU A 311 -41.87 -14.44 20.50
C GLU A 311 -42.40 -13.25 21.31
N ASN A 312 -41.64 -12.15 21.38
CA ASN A 312 -42.09 -10.92 22.02
C ASN A 312 -43.35 -10.32 21.40
N TYR A 313 -43.50 -10.42 20.08
CA TYR A 313 -44.72 -10.01 19.40
C TYR A 313 -45.91 -10.92 19.71
N LYS A 314 -45.71 -12.24 19.78
CA LYS A 314 -46.78 -13.16 20.22
C LYS A 314 -47.23 -12.86 21.65
N LYS A 315 -46.29 -12.61 22.56
CA LYS A 315 -46.57 -12.24 23.96
C LYS A 315 -47.38 -10.95 24.04
N TYR A 316 -46.96 -9.92 23.30
CA TYR A 316 -47.70 -8.66 23.18
C TYR A 316 -49.13 -8.89 22.67
N GLN A 317 -49.32 -9.70 21.62
CA GLN A 317 -50.65 -10.01 21.11
C GLN A 317 -51.53 -10.66 22.16
N SER A 318 -51.02 -11.66 22.91
CA SER A 318 -51.80 -12.30 23.98
C SER A 318 -52.20 -11.34 25.10
N GLU A 319 -51.35 -10.36 25.41
CA GLU A 319 -51.62 -9.35 26.46
C GLU A 319 -52.64 -8.28 26.01
N THR A 320 -52.75 -7.99 24.70
CA THR A 320 -53.61 -6.92 24.19
C THR A 320 -54.93 -7.37 23.55
N THR A 321 -55.07 -8.65 23.17
CA THR A 321 -56.21 -9.13 22.35
C THR A 321 -57.58 -9.02 23.04
N SER A 322 -57.63 -9.15 24.37
CA SER A 322 -58.88 -9.14 25.14
C SER A 322 -59.26 -7.77 25.72
N ILE A 323 -58.48 -6.72 25.43
CA ILE A 323 -58.68 -5.39 26.02
C ILE A 323 -59.58 -4.54 25.12
N THR A 324 -60.68 -4.03 25.67
CA THR A 324 -61.65 -3.18 24.96
C THR A 324 -61.65 -1.72 25.41
N GLY A 325 -61.07 -1.39 26.58
CA GLY A 325 -61.00 -0.02 27.09
C GLY A 325 -59.73 0.73 26.67
N ASP A 326 -59.86 1.98 26.21
CA ASP A 326 -58.72 2.79 25.72
C ASP A 326 -57.68 3.08 26.82
N ASP A 327 -58.12 3.44 28.03
CA ASP A 327 -57.24 3.69 29.18
C ASP A 327 -56.50 2.42 29.65
N GLU A 328 -57.17 1.26 29.57
CA GLU A 328 -56.57 -0.02 29.90
C GLU A 328 -55.56 -0.45 28.83
N MET A 329 -55.89 -0.29 27.55
CA MET A 329 -54.99 -0.51 26.43
C MET A 329 -53.73 0.34 26.57
N GLN A 330 -53.89 1.63 26.88
CA GLN A 330 -52.76 2.53 27.08
C GLN A 330 -51.84 2.08 28.23
N ARG A 331 -52.41 1.61 29.34
CA ARG A 331 -51.63 1.12 30.49
C ARG A 331 -50.88 -0.17 30.18
N VAL A 332 -51.52 -1.13 29.54
CA VAL A 332 -50.92 -2.43 29.21
C VAL A 332 -49.81 -2.25 28.18
N VAL A 333 -50.07 -1.54 27.07
CA VAL A 333 -49.08 -1.29 26.01
C VAL A 333 -47.80 -0.69 26.58
N LYS A 334 -47.91 0.31 27.48
CA LYS A 334 -46.76 0.99 28.11
C LYS A 334 -45.86 0.09 28.97
N HIS A 335 -46.33 -1.10 29.37
CA HIS A 335 -45.54 -2.06 30.16
C HIS A 335 -44.92 -3.18 29.30
N THR A 336 -45.28 -3.27 28.02
CA THR A 336 -44.80 -4.33 27.14
C THR A 336 -43.37 -4.10 26.66
N GLU A 337 -42.63 -5.18 26.38
CA GLU A 337 -41.28 -5.09 25.83
C GLU A 337 -41.25 -4.47 24.43
N LEU A 338 -42.29 -4.68 23.62
CA LEU A 338 -42.40 -4.09 22.30
C LEU A 338 -42.58 -2.58 22.32
N TYR A 339 -43.28 -2.04 23.31
CA TYR A 339 -43.33 -0.59 23.54
C TYR A 339 -41.96 -0.02 23.89
N HIS A 340 -41.18 -0.72 24.72
CA HIS A 340 -39.81 -0.31 25.00
C HIS A 340 -38.91 -0.40 23.75
N ILE A 341 -39.08 -1.42 22.89
CA ILE A 341 -38.39 -1.49 21.60
C ILE A 341 -38.74 -0.28 20.71
N LEU A 342 -40.02 0.12 20.66
CA LEU A 342 -40.43 1.35 19.98
C LEU A 342 -39.69 2.58 20.53
N LEU A 343 -39.71 2.79 21.84
CA LEU A 343 -39.03 3.94 22.48
C LEU A 343 -37.53 3.97 22.24
N SER A 344 -36.89 2.81 22.22
CA SER A 344 -35.45 2.71 21.95
C SER A 344 -35.08 3.27 20.57
N GLY A 345 -36.01 3.26 19.61
CA GLY A 345 -35.75 3.57 18.21
C GLY A 345 -34.94 2.49 17.49
N LEU A 346 -34.97 1.25 17.99
CA LEU A 346 -34.31 0.13 17.33
C LEU A 346 -34.85 -0.05 15.92
N LEU A 347 -33.95 0.06 14.94
CA LEU A 347 -34.30 -0.07 13.54
C LEU A 347 -34.10 -1.49 12.99
N ILE A 348 -33.07 -2.19 13.49
CA ILE A 348 -32.66 -3.53 13.06
C ILE A 348 -32.23 -4.33 14.29
N GLY A 349 -32.88 -5.47 14.54
CA GLY A 349 -32.50 -6.40 15.61
C GLY A 349 -31.41 -7.35 15.14
N MET A 350 -30.14 -6.92 15.16
CA MET A 350 -29.00 -7.69 14.63
C MET A 350 -28.65 -8.94 15.47
N SER A 351 -28.96 -8.92 16.77
CA SER A 351 -28.74 -10.06 17.68
C SER A 351 -29.73 -10.03 18.83
N VAL A 352 -29.94 -11.17 19.50
CA VAL A 352 -30.81 -11.25 20.70
C VAL A 352 -30.34 -10.26 21.77
N LYS A 353 -29.03 -10.17 22.00
CA LYS A 353 -28.44 -9.19 22.93
C LYS A 353 -28.77 -7.74 22.51
N GLY A 354 -28.73 -7.44 21.22
CA GLY A 354 -29.10 -6.12 20.70
C GLY A 354 -30.57 -5.78 20.91
N VAL A 355 -31.47 -6.76 20.75
CA VAL A 355 -32.90 -6.57 21.05
C VAL A 355 -33.12 -6.38 22.55
N ASN A 356 -32.46 -7.16 23.42
CA ASN A 356 -32.53 -6.96 24.87
C ASN A 356 -32.03 -5.58 25.29
N ARG A 357 -30.92 -5.13 24.68
CA ARG A 357 -30.39 -3.78 24.91
C ARG A 357 -31.41 -2.70 24.56
N ALA A 358 -32.09 -2.85 23.41
CA ALA A 358 -33.15 -1.94 23.00
C ALA A 358 -34.31 -1.93 24.01
N ILE A 359 -34.73 -3.08 24.53
CA ILE A 359 -35.75 -3.14 25.59
C ILE A 359 -35.30 -2.35 26.83
N VAL A 360 -34.06 -2.53 27.29
CA VAL A 360 -33.54 -1.78 28.45
C VAL A 360 -33.48 -0.28 28.18
N GLN A 361 -32.96 0.12 27.02
CA GLN A 361 -32.92 1.53 26.61
C GLN A 361 -34.33 2.14 26.56
N GLY A 362 -35.29 1.41 26.02
CA GLY A 362 -36.69 1.84 26.01
C GLY A 362 -37.29 2.04 27.40
N ARG A 363 -36.95 1.17 28.36
CA ARG A 363 -37.39 1.33 29.77
C ARG A 363 -36.85 2.63 30.38
N LEU A 364 -35.60 2.98 30.08
CA LEU A 364 -34.97 4.21 30.55
C LEU A 364 -35.56 5.46 29.86
N LEU A 365 -35.75 5.41 28.54
CA LEU A 365 -36.34 6.49 27.74
C LEU A 365 -37.82 6.76 28.03
N ARG A 366 -38.47 5.87 28.80
CA ARG A 366 -39.81 6.13 29.32
C ARG A 366 -39.82 7.34 30.28
N ASN A 367 -38.68 7.67 30.89
CA ASN A 367 -38.57 8.86 31.75
C ASN A 367 -38.58 10.14 30.88
N PRO A 368 -39.47 11.11 31.14
CA PRO A 368 -39.53 12.36 30.37
C PRO A 368 -38.24 13.18 30.37
N SER A 369 -37.41 13.07 31.40
CA SER A 369 -36.12 13.76 31.49
C SER A 369 -34.97 12.97 30.87
N ALA A 370 -35.27 11.88 30.13
CA ALA A 370 -34.26 11.03 29.52
C ALA A 370 -33.75 11.64 28.21
N GLU A 371 -32.42 11.73 28.07
CA GLU A 371 -31.76 12.18 26.86
C GLU A 371 -30.83 11.09 26.31
N LYS A 372 -30.90 10.87 24.99
CA LYS A 372 -29.93 10.01 24.30
C LYS A 372 -28.60 10.74 24.16
N LYS A 373 -27.52 10.10 24.60
CA LYS A 373 -26.13 10.55 24.39
C LYS A 373 -25.42 9.61 23.42
N MET A 374 -24.19 9.95 23.03
CA MET A 374 -23.36 9.13 22.12
C MET A 374 -23.17 7.70 22.64
N PHE A 375 -22.93 6.78 21.70
CA PHE A 375 -22.69 5.36 21.97
C PHE A 375 -23.87 4.63 22.67
N GLY A 376 -25.09 5.11 22.48
CA GLY A 376 -26.30 4.48 23.01
C GLY A 376 -26.48 4.64 24.53
N ARG A 377 -25.81 5.62 25.13
CA ARG A 377 -25.96 5.99 26.54
C ARG A 377 -27.23 6.82 26.75
N ILE A 378 -27.79 6.77 27.94
CA ILE A 378 -29.01 7.50 28.29
C ILE A 378 -28.75 8.29 29.58
N LEU A 379 -28.93 9.60 29.52
CA LEU A 379 -28.83 10.50 30.66
C LEU A 379 -30.23 10.72 31.24
N ILE A 380 -30.41 10.56 32.54
CA ILE A 380 -31.67 10.86 33.23
C ILE A 380 -31.33 11.77 34.42
N GLY A 381 -31.71 13.05 34.33
CA GLY A 381 -31.23 14.04 35.29
C GLY A 381 -29.70 14.14 35.21
N ASP A 382 -29.02 13.88 36.33
CA ASP A 382 -27.55 13.85 36.39
C ASP A 382 -26.97 12.41 36.37
N THR A 383 -27.81 11.38 36.22
CA THR A 383 -27.37 9.98 36.18
C THR A 383 -27.23 9.48 34.75
N LEU A 384 -26.03 9.05 34.38
CA LEU A 384 -25.72 8.48 33.08
C LEU A 384 -25.75 6.95 33.12
N TYR A 385 -26.54 6.36 32.23
CA TYR A 385 -26.66 4.92 32.06
C TYR A 385 -25.90 4.45 30.80
N SER A 386 -25.29 3.27 30.93
CA SER A 386 -24.71 2.50 29.83
C SER A 386 -25.82 2.03 28.88
N GLY A 387 -25.44 1.64 27.65
CA GLY A 387 -26.41 1.05 26.73
C GLY A 387 -27.09 -0.22 27.27
N ASN A 388 -26.47 -0.92 28.21
CA ASN A 388 -27.04 -2.12 28.85
C ASN A 388 -27.86 -1.80 30.11
N GLY A 389 -27.96 -0.52 30.51
CA GLY A 389 -28.70 -0.07 31.69
C GLY A 389 -27.91 0.02 32.98
N ASP A 390 -26.59 -0.22 32.95
CA ASP A 390 -25.72 -0.05 34.12
C ASP A 390 -25.51 1.44 34.39
N ILE A 391 -25.41 1.84 35.66
CA ILE A 391 -25.07 3.22 36.02
C ILE A 391 -23.57 3.43 35.76
N LEU A 392 -23.24 4.41 34.92
CA LEU A 392 -21.85 4.81 34.65
C LEU A 392 -21.41 5.91 35.63
N THR A 393 -22.30 6.86 35.92
CA THR A 393 -22.09 7.91 36.91
C THR A 393 -23.43 8.48 37.35
N THR A 394 -23.52 8.92 38.60
CA THR A 394 -24.67 9.67 39.14
C THR A 394 -24.44 11.18 39.14
N ALA A 395 -23.27 11.63 38.67
CA ALA A 395 -22.86 13.04 38.61
C ALA A 395 -22.32 13.39 37.22
N TYR A 396 -23.14 13.21 36.18
CA TYR A 396 -22.77 13.39 34.78
C TYR A 396 -22.14 14.77 34.52
N LEU A 397 -22.77 15.84 34.99
CA LEU A 397 -22.34 17.22 34.82
C LEU A 397 -20.97 17.51 35.41
N ALA A 398 -20.54 16.77 36.44
CA ALA A 398 -19.22 16.88 37.06
C ALA A 398 -18.24 15.77 36.62
N SER A 399 -18.68 14.84 35.78
CA SER A 399 -17.88 13.69 35.37
C SER A 399 -17.13 13.93 34.06
N ASN A 400 -16.11 13.09 33.82
CA ASN A 400 -15.39 13.04 32.55
C ASN A 400 -16.23 12.48 31.38
N TYR A 401 -17.50 12.12 31.61
CA TYR A 401 -18.43 11.73 30.55
C TYR A 401 -19.10 12.94 29.89
N ASN A 402 -19.04 14.12 30.50
CA ASN A 402 -19.47 15.36 29.89
C ASN A 402 -18.31 15.93 29.06
N SER A 403 -18.50 16.11 27.75
CA SER A 403 -17.47 16.65 26.86
C SER A 403 -17.05 18.07 27.23
N ASP A 404 -17.95 18.82 27.87
CA ASP A 404 -17.70 20.19 28.29
C ASP A 404 -16.74 20.25 29.50
N ASN A 405 -16.51 19.12 30.17
CA ASN A 405 -15.54 19.00 31.26
C ASN A 405 -14.15 18.58 30.78
N TRP A 406 -13.95 18.41 29.47
CA TRP A 406 -12.60 18.30 28.93
C TRP A 406 -11.96 19.69 28.92
N SER A 407 -11.18 19.96 29.96
CA SER A 407 -10.18 21.03 29.90
C SER A 407 -9.09 20.60 28.92
N ASP A 408 -8.99 21.30 27.79
CA ASP A 408 -7.79 21.29 26.95
C ASP A 408 -6.64 21.87 27.77
N ASN A 409 -5.95 21.01 28.51
CA ASN A 409 -4.70 21.37 29.15
C ASN A 409 -3.62 20.41 28.68
N ASN A 410 -2.90 20.89 27.66
CA ASN A 410 -1.55 20.55 27.23
C ASN A 410 -1.21 19.11 26.82
N ASN A 411 -0.84 19.04 25.53
CA ASN A 411 0.49 18.65 25.07
C ASN A 411 1.01 17.29 25.54
N SER A 412 0.74 16.27 24.74
CA SER A 412 1.65 15.13 24.58
C SER A 412 1.41 14.43 23.25
N GLY A 413 2.35 14.59 22.33
CA GLY A 413 2.99 13.46 21.66
C GLY A 413 2.21 12.67 20.61
N SER A 414 2.87 12.51 19.46
CA SER A 414 2.68 11.46 18.46
C SER A 414 1.44 11.55 17.57
N GLY A 415 1.44 12.57 16.70
CA GLY A 415 0.88 12.42 15.36
C GLY A 415 1.86 11.65 14.49
N GLY A 416 1.80 10.32 14.54
CA GLY A 416 2.43 9.46 13.55
C GLY A 416 1.72 9.66 12.21
N GLY A 417 2.20 10.64 11.44
CA GLY A 417 1.84 10.80 10.05
C GLY A 417 2.52 9.70 9.26
N SER A 418 1.78 8.67 8.88
CA SER A 418 2.19 7.78 7.80
C SER A 418 2.26 8.62 6.53
N SER A 419 3.48 9.02 6.17
CA SER A 419 3.79 9.49 4.83
C SER A 419 3.56 8.32 3.89
N TRP A 420 2.44 8.35 3.19
CA TRP A 420 2.22 7.50 2.04
C TRP A 420 3.22 7.95 0.99
N GLY A 421 4.27 7.15 0.80
CA GLY A 421 5.28 7.37 -0.22
C GLY A 421 4.60 7.64 -1.56
N SER A 422 4.99 8.74 -2.18
CA SER A 422 4.68 9.03 -3.57
C SER A 422 5.13 7.84 -4.41
N PHE A 423 4.18 7.19 -5.07
CA PHE A 423 4.49 6.26 -6.14
C PHE A 423 4.96 7.11 -7.32
N GLY A 424 6.29 7.19 -7.47
CA GLY A 424 6.96 7.76 -8.62
C GLY A 424 6.45 7.12 -9.91
N GLY A 425 6.17 7.98 -10.89
CA GLY A 425 5.61 7.60 -12.18
C GLY A 425 6.51 6.62 -12.92
N GLY A 426 5.89 5.65 -13.56
CA GLY A 426 6.58 4.72 -14.45
C GLY A 426 7.22 5.48 -15.59
N SER A 427 8.55 5.59 -15.55
CA SER A 427 9.37 5.80 -16.73
C SER A 427 9.64 4.44 -17.37
N SER A 428 9.73 4.40 -18.68
CA SER A 428 10.01 3.20 -19.48
C SER A 428 11.48 2.73 -19.41
N GLY A 429 12.25 3.20 -18.42
CA GLY A 429 13.63 2.82 -18.13
C GLY A 429 13.73 1.80 -16.99
N GLY A 430 14.81 1.04 -16.94
CA GLY A 430 15.01 -0.15 -16.11
C GLY A 430 15.14 0.06 -14.59
N GLY A 431 14.44 1.03 -14.01
CA GLY A 431 14.47 1.32 -12.57
C GLY A 431 15.67 2.16 -12.09
N GLY A 432 15.71 2.39 -10.78
CA GLY A 432 16.76 3.14 -10.07
C GLY A 432 16.24 4.00 -8.91
N ALA A 433 17.13 4.75 -8.27
CA ALA A 433 16.80 5.65 -7.18
C ALA A 433 17.48 7.02 -7.31
N SER A 434 16.87 8.03 -6.72
CA SER A 434 17.40 9.39 -6.53
C SER A 434 17.65 9.68 -5.05
N GLY A 435 18.52 10.65 -4.78
CA GLY A 435 18.86 11.11 -3.45
C GLY A 435 19.58 12.45 -3.50
N GLY A 436 20.07 12.90 -2.35
CA GLY A 436 20.77 14.16 -2.23
C GLY A 436 21.45 14.35 -0.87
N TRP A 437 22.19 15.45 -0.70
CA TRP A 437 23.03 15.68 0.47
C TRP A 437 22.99 17.08 1.08
#